data_AF-A0A975BN20-F1
#
_entry.id   AF-A0A975BN20-F1
#
_cell.length_a   1.000
_cell.length_b   1.000
_cell.length_c   1.000
_cell.angle_alpha   90.00
_cell.angle_beta   90.00
_cell.angle_gamma   90.00
#
_symmetry.space_group_name_H-M   'P 1'
#
loop_
_entity.id
_entity.type
_entity.pdbx_description
1 polymer ?
#
loop_
_entity_poly.entity_id
_entity_poly.type
_entity_poly.pdbx_seq_one_letter_code
_entity_poly.pdbx_strand_id
1 'polypeptide(L)'
;MVANSEFYLEKTKFTEYMVTYNRLDETGFREWFFYPGMAFNSPEKWWGNGGYRHSPHEGTDICFYKNRNNKRLRLDKTAKIPAMYDGEVVRIGDDFLGKSVYMRHEICDGRGRQLYTIYGHTTPCHHLHSGSVVKEGEVIATISDHKKKVKILPHLHISVAWVPVSYPCEKLDWSTISNTDVITLVNPMEVIAAHLSPHEKSKKQAAIYQYP
;
A
#
# COMPACT_ATOMS: atom_id res chain seq x y z
N MET A 1 -2.64 5.54 -36.66
CA MET A 1 -3.29 4.64 -35.69
C MET A 1 -2.20 3.80 -35.07
N VAL A 2 -1.76 4.16 -33.86
CA VAL A 2 -0.78 3.38 -33.10
C VAL A 2 -1.58 2.61 -32.06
N ALA A 3 -1.42 1.29 -32.01
CA ALA A 3 -2.14 0.43 -31.10
C ALA A 3 -1.86 0.84 -29.65
N ASN A 4 -2.91 1.26 -28.94
CA ASN A 4 -2.93 1.33 -27.49
C ASN A 4 -2.88 -0.11 -26.96
N SER A 5 -1.68 -0.67 -26.76
CA SER A 5 -1.54 -1.77 -25.82
C SER A 5 -1.37 -1.17 -24.43
N GLU A 6 -2.49 -0.82 -23.79
CA GLU A 6 -2.51 -0.67 -22.35
C GLU A 6 -2.17 -2.05 -21.77
N PHE A 7 -0.94 -2.20 -21.27
CA PHE A 7 -0.56 -3.41 -20.55
C PHE A 7 -1.33 -3.42 -19.24
N TYR A 8 -2.33 -4.29 -19.13
CA TYR A 8 -2.98 -4.60 -17.88
C TYR A 8 -1.98 -5.36 -16.99
N LEU A 9 -1.70 -4.81 -15.81
CA LEU A 9 -0.94 -5.53 -14.80
C LEU A 9 -1.79 -6.70 -14.30
N GLU A 10 -1.18 -7.88 -14.19
CA GLU A 10 -1.86 -9.06 -13.68
C GLU A 10 -2.26 -8.89 -12.22
N LYS A 11 -3.37 -9.54 -11.84
CA LYS A 11 -3.77 -9.60 -10.43
C LYS A 11 -2.79 -10.46 -9.64
N THR A 12 -2.26 -9.89 -8.57
CA THR A 12 -1.24 -10.50 -7.71
C THR A 12 -1.87 -11.34 -6.61
N LYS A 13 -1.09 -12.27 -6.04
CA LYS A 13 -1.48 -13.04 -4.85
C LYS A 13 -1.25 -12.29 -3.54
N PHE A 14 -1.00 -10.98 -3.60
CA PHE A 14 -0.68 -10.16 -2.43
C PHE A 14 -1.70 -10.31 -1.29
N THR A 15 -3.00 -10.33 -1.59
CA THR A 15 -4.05 -10.58 -0.58
C THR A 15 -3.92 -11.96 0.05
N GLU A 16 -3.64 -13.01 -0.73
CA GLU A 16 -3.50 -14.38 -0.24
C GLU A 16 -2.33 -14.51 0.73
N TYR A 17 -1.19 -13.89 0.39
CA TYR A 17 -0.03 -13.84 1.27
C TYR A 17 -0.32 -13.05 2.55
N MET A 18 -0.94 -11.86 2.43
CA MET A 18 -1.34 -11.06 3.59
C MET A 18 -2.27 -11.84 4.52
N VAL A 19 -3.23 -12.59 3.99
CA VAL A 19 -4.13 -13.44 4.77
C VAL A 19 -3.37 -14.56 5.46
N THR A 20 -2.51 -15.27 4.73
CA THR A 20 -1.78 -16.44 5.22
C THR A 20 -0.78 -16.07 6.31
N TYR A 21 0.11 -15.10 6.06
CA TYR A 21 1.17 -14.74 7.02
C TYR A 21 0.66 -14.12 8.30
N ASN A 22 -0.52 -13.51 8.25
CA ASN A 22 -1.18 -12.86 9.37
C ASN A 22 -2.32 -13.68 9.96
N ARG A 23 -2.51 -14.92 9.50
CA ARG A 23 -3.53 -15.86 10.02
C ARG A 23 -4.94 -15.27 10.03
N LEU A 24 -5.25 -14.43 9.03
CA LEU A 24 -6.55 -13.76 8.95
C LEU A 24 -7.66 -14.76 8.61
N ASP A 25 -7.33 -15.84 7.93
CA ASP A 25 -8.18 -16.98 7.62
C ASP A 25 -8.73 -17.66 8.88
N GLU A 26 -7.94 -17.76 9.96
CA GLU A 26 -8.37 -18.30 11.25
C GLU A 26 -9.50 -17.47 11.89
N THR A 27 -9.48 -16.17 11.65
CA THR A 27 -10.57 -15.27 12.08
C THR A 27 -11.72 -15.19 11.07
N GLY A 28 -11.60 -15.94 9.97
CA GLY A 28 -12.56 -16.01 8.87
C GLY A 28 -12.48 -14.83 7.93
N PHE A 29 -11.30 -14.36 7.51
CA PHE A 29 -11.17 -13.30 6.51
C PHE A 29 -12.13 -13.49 5.33
N ARG A 30 -12.80 -12.42 4.94
CA ARG A 30 -13.69 -12.39 3.78
C ARG A 30 -13.23 -11.36 2.76
N GLU A 31 -12.98 -10.14 3.20
CA GLU A 31 -12.68 -9.02 2.32
C GLU A 31 -11.97 -7.89 3.07
N TRP A 32 -11.21 -7.09 2.31
CA TRP A 32 -10.69 -5.83 2.81
C TRP A 32 -11.81 -4.79 2.93
N PHE A 33 -11.70 -3.93 3.94
CA PHE A 33 -12.68 -2.87 4.20
C PHE A 33 -11.99 -1.52 4.18
N PHE A 34 -12.49 -0.60 3.34
CA PHE A 34 -11.90 0.72 3.14
C PHE A 34 -12.89 1.83 3.47
N TYR A 35 -12.43 2.78 4.29
CA TYR A 35 -13.06 4.08 4.39
C TYR A 35 -12.69 4.95 3.18
N PRO A 36 -13.53 5.92 2.78
CA PRO A 36 -13.27 6.76 1.60
C PRO A 36 -11.85 7.37 1.58
N GLY A 37 -11.41 7.94 2.70
CA GLY A 37 -10.08 8.54 2.84
C GLY A 37 -8.88 7.61 2.63
N MET A 38 -9.07 6.28 2.65
CA MET A 38 -8.01 5.27 2.48
C MET A 38 -7.74 4.95 1.01
N ALA A 39 -8.70 5.22 0.13
CA ALA A 39 -8.62 4.82 -1.27
C ALA A 39 -7.62 5.67 -2.06
N PHE A 40 -7.09 5.09 -3.12
CA PHE A 40 -6.31 5.81 -4.12
C PHE A 40 -7.06 7.02 -4.68
N ASN A 41 -6.34 8.12 -4.87
CA ASN A 41 -6.83 9.40 -5.36
C ASN A 41 -7.93 10.04 -4.49
N SER A 42 -8.13 9.56 -3.26
CA SER A 42 -9.07 10.18 -2.33
C SER A 42 -8.54 11.54 -1.86
N PRO A 43 -9.36 12.62 -1.90
CA PRO A 43 -9.01 13.90 -1.30
C PRO A 43 -9.23 13.92 0.22
N GLU A 44 -9.89 12.91 0.79
CA GLU A 44 -10.25 12.85 2.21
C GLU A 44 -9.15 12.21 3.06
N LYS A 45 -9.04 12.65 4.31
CA LYS A 45 -8.30 11.97 5.38
C LYS A 45 -9.23 11.00 6.10
N TRP A 46 -8.74 9.80 6.39
CA TRP A 46 -9.48 8.82 7.20
C TRP A 46 -9.04 8.76 8.67
N TRP A 47 -8.01 9.54 9.03
CA TRP A 47 -7.44 9.61 10.39
C TRP A 47 -7.59 10.99 11.03
N GLY A 48 -7.16 11.12 12.30
CA GLY A 48 -7.09 12.41 13.00
C GLY A 48 -8.46 12.98 13.33
N ASN A 49 -8.85 14.08 12.69
CA ASN A 49 -10.23 14.62 12.77
C ASN A 49 -10.93 14.56 11.40
N GLY A 50 -10.40 13.77 10.47
CA GLY A 50 -10.83 13.78 9.07
C GLY A 50 -10.39 15.06 8.34
N GLY A 51 -11.22 15.51 7.39
CA GLY A 51 -10.98 16.67 6.55
C GLY A 51 -10.27 16.31 5.24
N TYR A 52 -9.78 17.33 4.53
CA TYR A 52 -9.17 17.16 3.22
C TYR A 52 -7.64 17.18 3.28
N ARG A 53 -7.03 16.45 2.33
CA ARG A 53 -5.60 16.45 2.03
C ARG A 53 -5.28 17.62 1.11
N HIS A 54 -4.03 18.08 1.14
CA HIS A 54 -3.55 19.08 0.18
C HIS A 54 -3.47 18.50 -1.23
N SER A 55 -3.07 17.24 -1.33
CA SER A 55 -3.01 16.47 -2.57
C SER A 55 -3.81 15.17 -2.42
N PRO A 56 -4.39 14.62 -3.49
CA PRO A 56 -5.06 13.33 -3.44
C PRO A 56 -4.12 12.23 -2.95
N HIS A 57 -4.70 11.19 -2.35
CA HIS A 57 -3.95 10.07 -1.81
C HIS A 57 -3.20 9.30 -2.92
N GLU A 58 -1.88 9.23 -2.81
CA GLU A 58 -0.96 8.65 -3.77
C GLU A 58 -0.98 7.11 -3.82
N GLY A 59 -1.61 6.48 -2.83
CA GLY A 59 -1.66 5.03 -2.67
C GLY A 59 -2.97 4.55 -2.04
N THR A 60 -2.95 3.37 -1.45
CA THR A 60 -4.08 2.80 -0.71
C THR A 60 -3.64 2.38 0.69
N ASP A 61 -4.47 2.70 1.69
CA ASP A 61 -4.22 2.32 3.07
C ASP A 61 -4.98 1.04 3.43
N ILE A 62 -4.25 -0.04 3.73
CA ILE A 62 -4.78 -1.33 4.15
C ILE A 62 -4.71 -1.41 5.68
N CYS A 63 -5.88 -1.36 6.32
CA CYS A 63 -6.00 -1.38 7.78
C CYS A 63 -7.09 -2.33 8.27
N PHE A 64 -8.26 -2.34 7.64
CA PHE A 64 -9.43 -3.08 8.11
C PHE A 64 -9.81 -4.21 7.17
N TYR A 65 -10.40 -5.26 7.74
CA TYR A 65 -11.03 -6.34 6.99
C TYR A 65 -12.32 -6.78 7.68
N LYS A 66 -13.21 -7.40 6.91
CA LYS A 66 -14.39 -8.08 7.44
C LYS A 66 -14.14 -9.58 7.49
N ASN A 67 -14.64 -10.22 8.54
CA ASN A 67 -14.69 -11.66 8.58
C ASN A 67 -16.03 -12.23 8.08
N ARG A 68 -16.16 -13.56 8.05
CA ARG A 68 -17.37 -14.30 7.65
C ARG A 68 -18.62 -13.90 8.45
N ASN A 69 -18.45 -13.43 9.68
CA ASN A 69 -19.53 -12.95 10.54
C ASN A 69 -19.84 -11.44 10.35
N ASN A 70 -19.36 -10.81 9.27
CA ASN A 70 -19.44 -9.35 9.04
C ASN A 70 -18.76 -8.49 10.13
N LYS A 71 -18.00 -9.08 11.05
CA LYS A 71 -17.28 -8.31 12.07
C LYS A 71 -16.10 -7.60 11.41
N ARG A 72 -16.02 -6.29 11.64
CA ARG A 72 -14.86 -5.48 11.24
C ARG A 72 -13.72 -5.72 12.23
N LEU A 73 -12.57 -6.12 11.68
CA LEU A 73 -11.31 -6.34 12.39
C LEU A 73 -10.25 -5.41 11.79
N ARG A 74 -9.13 -5.24 12.49
CA ARG A 74 -8.00 -4.39 12.06
C ARG A 74 -6.69 -5.17 12.08
N LEU A 75 -5.79 -4.81 11.18
CA LEU A 75 -4.38 -5.15 11.28
C LEU A 75 -3.76 -4.41 12.46
N ASP A 76 -2.68 -4.97 13.01
CA ASP A 76 -1.86 -4.33 14.02
C ASP A 76 -0.40 -4.26 13.55
N LYS A 77 0.47 -3.71 14.40
CA LYS A 77 1.91 -3.56 14.12
C LYS A 77 2.67 -4.88 13.91
N THR A 78 2.08 -6.01 14.29
CA THR A 78 2.69 -7.34 14.05
C THR A 78 2.37 -7.88 12.67
N ALA A 79 1.48 -7.21 11.92
CA ALA A 79 1.10 -7.63 10.60
C ALA A 79 2.31 -7.60 9.65
N LYS A 80 2.64 -8.76 9.10
CA LYS A 80 3.67 -9.02 8.11
C LYS A 80 3.21 -8.54 6.74
N ILE A 81 4.14 -7.95 6.01
CA ILE A 81 3.95 -7.37 4.68
C ILE A 81 4.78 -8.20 3.71
N PRO A 82 4.15 -8.97 2.81
CA PRO A 82 4.83 -9.68 1.74
C PRO A 82 5.17 -8.76 0.56
N ALA A 83 6.14 -9.12 -0.27
CA ALA A 83 6.34 -8.46 -1.55
C ALA A 83 5.21 -8.80 -2.54
N MET A 84 4.71 -7.79 -3.24
CA MET A 84 3.64 -7.90 -4.25
C MET A 84 4.10 -8.55 -5.55
N TYR A 85 5.38 -8.38 -5.91
CA TYR A 85 6.01 -8.96 -7.09
C TYR A 85 7.45 -9.33 -6.76
N ASP A 86 8.04 -10.21 -7.56
CA ASP A 86 9.49 -10.35 -7.65
C ASP A 86 10.12 -8.97 -7.92
N GLY A 87 11.25 -8.69 -7.26
CA GLY A 87 11.94 -7.42 -7.49
C GLY A 87 13.16 -7.21 -6.63
N GLU A 88 13.72 -6.02 -6.77
CA GLU A 88 14.87 -5.56 -6.02
C GLU A 88 14.45 -4.40 -5.11
N VAL A 89 14.86 -4.45 -3.85
CA VAL A 89 14.76 -3.30 -2.95
C VAL A 89 15.79 -2.28 -3.39
N VAL A 90 15.36 -1.16 -3.94
CA VAL A 90 16.28 -0.11 -4.41
C VAL A 90 16.56 0.93 -3.34
N ARG A 91 15.60 1.15 -2.42
CA ARG A 91 15.72 2.14 -1.35
C ARG A 91 14.93 1.72 -0.12
N ILE A 92 15.48 2.03 1.05
CA ILE A 92 14.74 2.06 2.31
C ILE A 92 14.93 3.46 2.89
N GLY A 93 13.85 4.21 3.06
CA GLY A 93 13.88 5.60 3.55
C GLY A 93 13.02 5.80 4.79
N ASP A 94 13.36 6.76 5.64
CA ASP A 94 12.47 7.16 6.74
C ASP A 94 11.20 7.83 6.18
N ASP A 95 10.06 7.56 6.80
CA ASP A 95 8.79 8.25 6.54
C ASP A 95 8.15 8.77 7.84
N PHE A 96 6.98 9.40 7.71
CA PHE A 96 6.32 10.05 8.85
C PHE A 96 5.91 9.09 9.98
N LEU A 97 5.68 7.80 9.70
CA LEU A 97 5.23 6.80 10.67
C LEU A 97 6.20 5.63 10.87
N GLY A 98 7.26 5.51 10.07
CA GLY A 98 8.24 4.44 10.15
C GLY A 98 9.27 4.55 9.03
N LYS A 99 9.43 3.48 8.26
CA LYS A 99 10.24 3.45 7.05
C LYS A 99 9.41 3.01 5.85
N SER A 100 9.82 3.45 4.68
CA SER A 100 9.28 3.02 3.41
C SER A 100 10.28 2.13 2.66
N VAL A 101 9.78 1.01 2.12
CA VAL A 101 10.55 0.11 1.25
C VAL A 101 10.13 0.39 -0.19
N TYR A 102 11.10 0.71 -1.04
CA TYR A 102 10.90 0.97 -2.46
C TYR A 102 11.43 -0.22 -3.24
N MET A 103 10.54 -0.92 -3.94
CA MET A 103 10.89 -2.07 -4.78
C MET A 103 10.73 -1.71 -6.25
N ARG A 104 11.74 -2.09 -7.02
CA ARG A 104 11.76 -2.04 -8.48
C ARG A 104 11.53 -3.44 -9.04
N HIS A 105 10.72 -3.54 -10.09
CA HIS A 105 10.36 -4.82 -10.69
C HIS A 105 10.87 -4.91 -12.13
N GLU A 106 11.17 -6.11 -12.60
CA GLU A 106 11.50 -6.38 -14.01
C GLU A 106 10.22 -6.41 -14.87
N ILE A 107 9.40 -5.37 -14.73
CA ILE A 107 8.13 -5.17 -15.41
C ILE A 107 8.17 -3.75 -15.99
N CYS A 108 8.03 -3.64 -17.31
CA CYS A 108 8.05 -2.37 -18.02
C CYS A 108 6.74 -2.13 -18.78
N ASP A 109 6.34 -0.87 -18.87
CA ASP A 109 5.24 -0.46 -19.74
C ASP A 109 5.72 -0.24 -21.19
N GLY A 110 4.77 -0.04 -22.11
CA GLY A 110 5.06 0.24 -23.53
C GLY A 110 5.77 1.58 -23.79
N ARG A 111 6.08 2.36 -22.75
CA ARG A 111 6.78 3.65 -22.83
C ARG A 111 8.18 3.60 -22.21
N GLY A 112 8.69 2.42 -21.87
CA GLY A 112 10.00 2.26 -21.25
C GLY A 112 10.06 2.77 -19.81
N ARG A 113 8.93 2.78 -19.11
CA ARG A 113 8.86 3.03 -17.67
C ARG A 113 8.82 1.69 -16.94
N GLN A 114 9.49 1.63 -15.80
CA GLN A 114 9.58 0.44 -14.98
C GLN A 114 8.61 0.52 -13.81
N LEU A 115 8.06 -0.62 -13.41
CA LEU A 115 7.12 -0.71 -12.30
C LEU A 115 7.85 -0.63 -10.96
N TYR A 116 7.28 0.15 -10.05
CA TYR A 116 7.70 0.26 -8.66
C TYR A 116 6.53 -0.02 -7.74
N THR A 117 6.81 -0.71 -6.63
CA THR A 117 5.90 -0.78 -5.47
C THR A 117 6.57 -0.12 -4.28
N ILE A 118 5.88 0.79 -3.61
CA ILE A 118 6.34 1.47 -2.41
C ILE A 118 5.46 1.02 -1.24
N TYR A 119 6.07 0.45 -0.20
CA TYR A 119 5.41 0.05 1.03
C TYR A 119 5.76 1.06 2.11
N GLY A 120 4.81 1.90 2.51
CA GLY A 120 4.96 2.92 3.53
C GLY A 120 4.59 2.43 4.93
N HIS A 121 5.11 3.14 5.93
CA HIS A 121 4.78 2.95 7.35
C HIS A 121 5.16 1.57 7.87
N THR A 122 6.35 1.13 7.50
CA THR A 122 6.85 -0.22 7.77
C THR A 122 8.00 -0.23 8.79
N THR A 123 8.23 -1.40 9.36
CA THR A 123 9.48 -1.82 9.98
C THR A 123 10.09 -2.92 9.10
N PRO A 124 11.04 -2.59 8.20
CA PRO A 124 11.67 -3.56 7.30
C PRO A 124 12.35 -4.69 8.06
N CYS A 125 12.36 -5.89 7.48
CA CYS A 125 13.09 -7.03 8.03
C CYS A 125 14.59 -6.72 8.13
N HIS A 126 15.25 -7.20 9.18
CA HIS A 126 16.66 -6.87 9.47
C HIS A 126 17.65 -7.25 8.37
N HIS A 127 17.34 -8.26 7.56
CA HIS A 127 18.18 -8.71 6.45
C HIS A 127 17.96 -7.88 5.17
N LEU A 128 16.95 -7.00 5.15
CA LEU A 128 16.59 -6.24 3.97
C LEU A 128 17.45 -4.98 3.86
N HIS A 129 18.07 -4.77 2.70
CA HIS A 129 18.86 -3.59 2.38
C HIS A 129 18.70 -3.22 0.89
N SER A 130 19.17 -2.03 0.49
CA SER A 130 19.24 -1.72 -0.94
C SER A 130 20.09 -2.76 -1.70
N GLY A 131 19.60 -3.22 -2.84
CA GLY A 131 20.16 -4.33 -3.62
C GLY A 131 19.64 -5.71 -3.24
N SER A 132 18.84 -5.86 -2.17
CA SER A 132 18.22 -7.16 -1.85
C SER A 132 17.23 -7.58 -2.95
N VAL A 133 17.42 -8.77 -3.51
CA VAL A 133 16.46 -9.41 -4.42
C VAL A 133 15.47 -10.20 -3.58
N VAL A 134 14.18 -9.99 -3.85
CA VAL A 134 13.07 -10.52 -3.07
C VAL A 134 12.10 -11.22 -4.02
N LYS A 135 11.52 -12.34 -3.58
CA LYS A 135 10.48 -13.04 -4.32
C LYS A 135 9.08 -12.57 -3.96
N GLU A 136 8.16 -12.64 -4.92
CA GLU A 136 6.73 -12.45 -4.67
C GLU A 136 6.31 -13.31 -3.46
N GLY A 137 5.58 -12.71 -2.52
CA GLY A 137 5.12 -13.39 -1.32
C GLY A 137 6.17 -13.49 -0.20
N GLU A 138 7.42 -13.11 -0.40
CA GLU A 138 8.41 -13.07 0.68
C GLU A 138 8.11 -11.92 1.63
N VAL A 139 8.19 -12.16 2.95
CA VAL A 139 7.92 -11.13 3.97
C VAL A 139 9.08 -10.15 4.03
N ILE A 140 8.82 -8.89 3.67
CA ILE A 140 9.82 -7.81 3.62
C ILE A 140 9.78 -6.89 4.84
N ALA A 141 8.65 -6.84 5.54
CA ALA A 141 8.47 -5.93 6.66
C ALA A 141 7.31 -6.32 7.58
N THR A 142 7.15 -5.61 8.69
CA THR A 142 5.88 -5.52 9.43
C THR A 142 5.36 -4.07 9.43
N ILE A 143 4.10 -3.86 9.80
CA ILE A 143 3.56 -2.51 10.01
C ILE A 143 4.30 -1.82 11.16
N SER A 144 4.65 -0.55 10.99
CA SER A 144 5.37 0.23 11.99
C SER A 144 4.54 0.50 13.25
N ASP A 145 5.18 0.36 14.40
CA ASP A 145 4.71 0.88 15.68
C ASP A 145 5.06 2.37 15.77
N HIS A 146 4.25 3.21 15.12
CA HIS A 146 4.49 4.65 15.13
C HIS A 146 4.46 5.20 16.58
N LYS A 147 5.23 6.27 16.82
CA LYS A 147 5.32 6.88 18.16
C LYS A 147 3.93 7.39 18.59
N LYS A 148 3.54 7.11 19.85
CA LYS A 148 2.23 7.40 20.51
C LYS A 148 1.58 8.77 20.27
N LYS A 149 2.29 9.75 19.70
CA LYS A 149 1.80 11.12 19.49
C LYS A 149 0.88 11.28 18.27
N VAL A 150 0.86 10.32 17.36
CA VAL A 150 0.09 10.42 16.11
C VAL A 150 -1.19 9.58 16.23
N LYS A 151 -2.37 10.21 16.16
CA LYS A 151 -3.69 9.54 16.24
C LYS A 151 -4.06 8.86 14.92
N ILE A 152 -3.26 7.91 14.49
CA ILE A 152 -3.46 7.14 13.27
C ILE A 152 -3.36 5.66 13.64
N LEU A 153 -4.23 4.81 13.12
CA LEU A 153 -4.15 3.38 13.42
C LEU A 153 -2.98 2.74 12.64
N PRO A 154 -2.34 1.68 13.15
CA PRO A 154 -1.41 0.89 12.36
C PRO A 154 -2.06 0.43 11.05
N HIS A 155 -1.42 0.73 9.93
CA HIS A 155 -1.88 0.38 8.59
C HIS A 155 -0.68 0.26 7.65
N LEU A 156 -0.86 -0.47 6.56
CA LEU A 156 0.07 -0.47 5.45
C LEU A 156 -0.39 0.59 4.45
N HIS A 157 0.47 1.54 4.12
CA HIS A 157 0.30 2.37 2.94
C HIS A 157 1.00 1.70 1.76
N ILE A 158 0.33 1.56 0.62
CA ILE A 158 0.94 0.97 -0.58
C ILE A 158 0.68 1.81 -1.81
N SER A 159 1.73 2.09 -2.57
CA SER A 159 1.68 2.82 -3.84
C SER A 159 2.30 1.98 -4.94
N VAL A 160 1.71 2.05 -6.14
CA VAL A 160 2.21 1.39 -7.35
C VAL A 160 2.43 2.46 -8.39
N ALA A 161 3.58 2.47 -9.05
CA ALA A 161 3.96 3.55 -9.95
C ALA A 161 4.75 3.06 -11.16
N TRP A 162 4.46 3.66 -12.32
CA TRP A 162 5.35 3.62 -13.48
C TRP A 162 6.33 4.78 -13.40
N VAL A 163 7.62 4.45 -13.38
CA VAL A 163 8.73 5.40 -13.22
C VAL A 163 9.68 5.27 -14.42
N PRO A 164 10.09 6.35 -15.09
CA PRO A 164 11.07 6.27 -16.18
C PRO A 164 12.34 5.55 -15.74
N VAL A 165 12.87 4.64 -16.57
CA VAL A 165 14.11 3.90 -16.25
C VAL A 165 15.32 4.82 -15.99
N SER A 166 15.30 6.02 -16.57
CA SER A 166 16.32 7.05 -16.37
C SER A 166 16.14 7.86 -15.09
N TYR A 167 15.03 7.70 -14.37
CA TYR A 167 14.76 8.43 -13.14
C TYR A 167 15.60 7.83 -11.99
N PRO A 168 16.43 8.62 -11.30
CA PRO A 168 17.25 8.11 -10.20
C PRO A 168 16.38 7.61 -9.04
N CYS A 169 16.56 6.37 -8.61
CA CYS A 169 15.75 5.78 -7.55
C CYS A 169 15.94 6.50 -6.19
N GLU A 170 17.09 7.13 -5.98
CA GLU A 170 17.40 7.93 -4.79
C GLU A 170 16.56 9.22 -4.71
N LYS A 171 15.98 9.65 -5.83
CA LYS A 171 15.08 10.80 -5.90
C LYS A 171 13.60 10.41 -5.75
N LEU A 172 13.26 9.12 -5.79
CA LEU A 172 11.90 8.64 -5.62
C LEU A 172 11.56 8.55 -4.13
N ASP A 173 10.77 9.48 -3.62
CA ASP A 173 10.22 9.48 -2.26
C ASP A 173 8.84 10.15 -2.18
N TRP A 174 8.28 10.25 -0.98
CA TRP A 174 6.97 10.87 -0.73
C TRP A 174 6.85 12.31 -1.20
N SER A 175 7.96 13.06 -1.36
CA SER A 175 7.91 14.43 -1.88
C SER A 175 7.86 14.48 -3.42
N THR A 176 8.32 13.42 -4.09
CA THR A 176 8.40 13.36 -5.55
C THR A 176 7.37 12.44 -6.18
N ILE A 177 6.83 11.46 -5.45
CA ILE A 177 5.91 10.44 -5.97
C ILE A 177 4.62 11.03 -6.57
N SER A 178 4.19 12.20 -6.09
CA SER A 178 3.01 12.92 -6.59
C SER A 178 3.31 13.80 -7.81
N ASN A 179 4.55 13.81 -8.33
CA ASN A 179 4.91 14.54 -9.54
C ASN A 179 4.39 13.81 -10.79
N THR A 180 3.16 14.15 -11.18
CA THR A 180 2.47 13.52 -12.32
C THR A 180 3.10 13.82 -13.69
N ASP A 181 4.01 14.79 -13.80
CA ASP A 181 4.74 15.06 -15.05
C ASP A 181 5.78 13.96 -15.34
N VAL A 182 6.21 13.24 -14.30
CA VAL A 182 7.29 12.24 -14.39
C VAL A 182 6.82 10.85 -13.99
N ILE A 183 5.99 10.75 -12.96
CA ILE A 183 5.56 9.50 -12.35
C ILE A 183 4.09 9.28 -12.66
N THR A 184 3.73 8.07 -13.10
CA THR A 184 2.32 7.68 -13.26
C THR A 184 1.95 6.69 -12.18
N LEU A 185 1.14 7.15 -11.23
CA LEU A 185 0.56 6.31 -10.20
C LEU A 185 -0.50 5.38 -10.79
N VAL A 186 -0.50 4.14 -10.33
CA VAL A 186 -1.48 3.11 -10.65
C VAL A 186 -2.30 2.87 -9.39
N ASN A 187 -3.61 2.72 -9.54
CA ASN A 187 -4.47 2.35 -8.43
C ASN A 187 -4.04 0.97 -7.90
N PRO A 188 -3.52 0.84 -6.66
CA PRO A 188 -3.04 -0.45 -6.15
C PRO A 188 -4.13 -1.54 -6.15
N MET A 189 -5.40 -1.15 -6.05
CA MET A 189 -6.52 -2.08 -6.09
C MET A 189 -6.74 -2.71 -7.47
N GLU A 190 -6.19 -2.14 -8.54
CA GLU A 190 -6.20 -2.74 -9.87
C GLU A 190 -5.27 -3.95 -9.97
N VAL A 191 -4.27 -4.07 -9.09
CA VAL A 191 -3.33 -5.20 -9.08
C VAL A 191 -3.46 -6.11 -7.86
N ILE A 192 -3.97 -5.60 -6.75
CA ILE A 192 -4.33 -6.45 -5.61
C ILE A 192 -5.59 -7.23 -5.98
N ALA A 193 -5.53 -8.56 -5.94
CA ALA A 193 -6.69 -9.46 -6.08
C ALA A 193 -7.61 -9.37 -4.85
N ALA A 194 -8.17 -8.19 -4.57
CA ALA A 194 -9.02 -7.97 -3.42
C ALA A 194 -10.49 -8.22 -3.78
N HIS A 195 -11.18 -8.97 -2.93
CA HIS A 195 -12.63 -8.88 -2.83
C HIS A 195 -12.94 -7.56 -2.12
N LEU A 196 -13.68 -6.67 -2.78
CA LEU A 196 -14.02 -5.34 -2.28
C LEU A 196 -15.52 -5.25 -2.00
N SER A 197 -15.91 -4.91 -0.76
CA SER A 197 -17.27 -4.46 -0.50
C SER A 197 -17.45 -2.99 -0.93
N PRO A 198 -18.62 -2.61 -1.47
CA PRO A 198 -18.96 -1.22 -1.72
C PRO A 198 -18.77 -0.34 -0.49
N HIS A 199 -18.27 0.86 -0.71
CA HIS A 199 -18.06 1.87 0.33
C HIS A 199 -19.33 2.13 1.14
N GLU A 200 -19.26 1.98 2.46
CA GLU A 200 -20.25 2.56 3.34
C GLU A 200 -19.92 4.04 3.51
N LYS A 201 -20.77 4.94 2.97
CA LYS A 201 -20.79 6.36 3.35
C LYS A 201 -21.24 6.45 4.81
N SER A 202 -20.33 6.16 5.73
CA SER A 202 -20.62 6.24 7.16
C SER A 202 -20.78 7.71 7.55
N LYS A 203 -22.00 8.12 7.90
CA LYS A 203 -22.30 9.33 8.71
C LYS A 203 -21.61 9.33 10.08
N LYS A 204 -20.77 8.33 10.38
CA LYS A 204 -19.97 8.20 11.60
C LYS A 204 -18.50 7.94 11.25
N GLN A 205 -17.84 8.89 10.59
CA GLN A 205 -16.37 9.02 10.70
C GLN A 205 -15.96 9.20 12.18
N ALA A 206 -16.90 9.68 13.01
CA ALA A 206 -16.81 9.74 14.47
C ALA A 206 -16.57 8.39 15.19
N ALA A 207 -16.89 7.23 14.57
CA ALA A 207 -16.74 5.93 15.22
C ALA A 207 -15.37 5.25 14.98
N ILE A 208 -14.52 5.79 14.09
CA ILE A 208 -13.12 5.36 13.99
C ILE A 208 -12.37 5.78 15.28
N TYR A 209 -12.83 6.83 15.96
CA TYR A 209 -12.26 7.39 17.19
C TYR A 209 -12.69 6.68 18.49
N GLN A 210 -13.47 5.60 18.42
CA GLN A 210 -13.98 4.90 19.62
C GLN A 210 -13.22 3.62 19.98
N TYR A 211 -12.16 3.27 19.26
CA TYR A 211 -11.32 2.13 19.65
C TYR A 211 -10.07 2.64 20.38
N PRO A 212 -9.83 2.19 21.62
CA PRO A 212 -8.58 2.47 22.31
C PRO A 212 -7.36 1.92 21.56
#